data_AF-A0A8F5BM34-F1
#
_entry.id   AF-A0A8F5BM34-F1
#
_cell.length_a   1.000
_cell.length_b   1.000
_cell.length_c   1.000
_cell.angle_alpha   90.00
_cell.angle_beta   90.00
_cell.angle_gamma   90.00
#
_symmetry.space_group_name_H-M   'P 1'
#
loop_
_entity.id
_entity.type
_entity.pdbx_description
1 polymer ?
#
loop_
_entity_poly.entity_id
_entity_poly.type
_entity_poly.pdbx_seq_one_letter_code
_entity_poly.pdbx_strand_id
1 'polypeptide(L)' 'MFKKLPDGAVIEYNNGYTVKLKVEGRKLRLREELNGNPITDTVLYLNEDQAKQIRDALKKANNADEVMQLLQGVMK' A
#
# COMPACT_ATOMS: atom_id res chain seq x y z
N MET A 1 -8.47 -8.62 7.03
CA MET A 1 -7.24 -8.85 7.79
C MET A 1 -6.16 -7.87 7.35
N PHE A 2 -5.44 -7.25 8.28
CA PHE A 2 -4.28 -6.41 7.99
C PHE A 2 -3.00 -7.18 8.27
N LYS A 3 -2.05 -7.15 7.33
CA LYS A 3 -0.72 -7.72 7.48
C LYS A 3 0.34 -6.70 7.10
N LYS A 4 1.20 -6.40 8.06
CA LYS A 4 2.33 -5.50 7.88
C LYS A 4 3.51 -6.23 7.24
N LEU A 5 4.21 -5.56 6.33
CA LEU A 5 5.47 -6.02 5.74
C LEU A 5 6.57 -4.97 6.01
N PRO A 6 7.86 -5.33 5.93
CA PRO A 6 8.97 -4.40 6.23
C PRO A 6 8.92 -3.08 5.43
N ASP A 7 8.51 -3.16 4.16
CA ASP A 7 8.39 -2.03 3.23
C ASP A 7 7.01 -2.01 2.54
N GLY A 8 5.97 -2.50 3.21
CA GLY A 8 4.67 -2.68 2.58
C GLY A 8 3.56 -3.09 3.52
N ALA A 9 2.39 -3.32 2.95
CA ALA A 9 1.22 -3.81 3.67
C ALA A 9 0.34 -4.66 2.75
N VAL A 10 -0.40 -5.57 3.36
CA VAL A 10 -1.47 -6.31 2.70
C VAL A 10 -2.74 -6.12 3.51
N ILE A 11 -3.82 -5.73 2.83
CA ILE A 11 -5.15 -5.54 3.41
C ILE A 11 -6.08 -6.51 2.69
N GLU A 12 -6.56 -7.50 3.41
CA GLU A 12 -7.55 -8.47 2.93
C GLU A 12 -8.93 -8.08 3.46
N TYR A 13 -9.95 -8.12 2.62
CA TYR A 13 -11.33 -7.82 2.97
C TYR A 13 -12.16 -9.10 2.91
N ASN A 14 -13.26 -9.15 3.66
CA ASN A 14 -14.07 -10.37 3.81
C ASN A 14 -14.76 -10.81 2.52
N ASN A 15 -14.84 -9.94 1.51
CA ASN A 15 -15.41 -10.23 0.18
C ASN A 15 -14.38 -10.82 -0.81
N GLY A 16 -13.19 -11.20 -0.34
CA GLY A 16 -12.11 -11.71 -1.18
C GLY A 16 -11.31 -10.63 -1.91
N TYR A 17 -11.59 -9.34 -1.65
CA TYR A 17 -10.79 -8.23 -2.14
C TYR A 17 -9.50 -8.12 -1.34
N THR A 18 -8.38 -7.90 -2.01
CA THR A 18 -7.07 -7.72 -1.37
C THR A 18 -6.34 -6.54 -1.98
N VAL A 19 -5.81 -5.66 -1.14
CA VAL A 19 -4.95 -4.56 -1.53
C VAL A 19 -3.54 -4.83 -1.04
N LYS A 20 -2.58 -4.87 -1.95
CA LYS A 20 -1.15 -5.08 -1.67
C LYS A 20 -0.38 -3.82 -2.01
N LEU A 21 0.45 -3.39 -1.07
CA LEU A 21 1.24 -2.18 -1.16
C LEU A 21 2.70 -2.48 -0.87
N LYS A 22 3.59 -1.92 -1.69
CA LYS A 22 5.03 -2.06 -1.49
C LYS A 22 5.79 -0.85 -2.00
N VAL A 23 6.71 -0.35 -1.19
CA VAL A 23 7.65 0.71 -1.59
C VAL A 23 8.95 0.05 -2.04
N GLU A 24 9.36 0.33 -3.27
CA GLU A 24 10.60 -0.16 -3.88
C GLU A 24 11.41 1.03 -4.39
N GLY A 25 12.40 1.46 -3.62
CA GLY A 25 13.15 2.69 -3.92
C GLY A 25 12.22 3.90 -3.92
N ARG A 26 12.04 4.51 -5.11
CA ARG A 26 11.17 5.67 -5.39
C ARG A 26 9.84 5.27 -6.03
N LYS A 27 9.46 3.99 -5.99
CA LYS A 27 8.21 3.50 -6.57
C LYS A 27 7.31 2.96 -5.47
N LEU A 28 6.05 3.38 -5.47
CA LEU A 28 5.00 2.74 -4.70
C LEU A 28 4.19 1.86 -5.64
N ARG A 29 4.21 0.56 -5.41
CA ARG A 29 3.36 -0.40 -6.10
C ARG A 29 2.09 -0.63 -5.29
N LEU A 30 0.96 -0.50 -5.96
CA LEU A 30 -0.36 -0.79 -5.45
C LEU A 30 -0.97 -1.85 -6.36
N ARG A 31 -1.26 -3.02 -5.82
CA ARG A 31 -1.95 -4.09 -6.53
C ARG A 31 -3.25 -4.41 -5.83
N GLU A 32 -4.33 -4.45 -6.58
CA GLU A 32 -5.65 -4.86 -6.09
C GLU A 32 -6.00 -6.20 -6.71
N GLU A 33 -6.51 -7.12 -5.90
CA GLU A 33 -6.90 -8.47 -6.30
C GLU A 33 -8.32 -8.77 -5.82
N LEU A 34 -9.08 -9.55 -6.60
CA LEU A 34 -10.36 -10.13 -6.19
C LEU A 34 -10.28 -11.64 -6.32
N ASN A 35 -10.47 -12.33 -5.19
CA ASN A 35 -10.34 -13.79 -5.09
C ASN A 35 -8.99 -14.29 -5.63
N GLY A 36 -7.91 -13.54 -5.37
CA GLY A 36 -6.55 -13.83 -5.82
C GLY A 36 -6.25 -13.45 -7.28
N ASN A 37 -7.23 -12.95 -8.04
CA ASN A 37 -7.03 -12.49 -9.41
C ASN A 37 -6.71 -10.98 -9.41
N PRO A 38 -5.60 -10.55 -10.03
CA PRO A 38 -5.28 -9.13 -10.17
C PRO A 38 -6.39 -8.38 -10.92
N ILE A 39 -6.87 -7.29 -10.32
CA ILE A 39 -7.79 -6.34 -10.95
C ILE A 39 -6.99 -5.15 -11.48
N THR A 40 -6.10 -4.61 -10.64
CA THR A 40 -5.27 -3.45 -10.98
C THR A 40 -3.84 -3.65 -10.49
N ASP A 41 -2.89 -3.10 -11.24
CA ASP A 41 -1.48 -3.01 -10.84
C ASP A 41 -0.97 -1.61 -11.20
N THR A 42 -0.88 -0.76 -10.19
CA THR A 42 -0.55 0.66 -10.33
C THR A 42 0.84 0.91 -9.75
N VAL A 43 1.67 1.62 -10.51
CA VAL A 43 2.98 2.08 -10.05
C VAL A 43 2.96 3.60 -9.99
N LEU A 44 3.11 4.13 -8.78
CA LEU A 44 3.27 5.56 -8.53
C LEU A 44 4.76 5.88 -8.39
N TYR A 45 5.22 6.85 -9.16
CA TYR A 45 6.58 7.35 -9.08
C TYR A 45 6.64 8.48 -8.06
N LEU A 46 7.43 8.29 -7.04
CA LEU A 46 7.55 9.19 -5.90
C LEU A 46 8.86 9.98 -6.00
N ASN A 47 8.87 11.20 -5.47
CA ASN A 47 10.13 11.85 -5.14
C ASN A 47 10.77 11.18 -3.90
N GLU A 48 11.96 11.65 -3.51
CA GLU A 48 12.74 10.97 -2.45
C GLU A 48 12.10 11.16 -1.07
N ASP A 49 11.63 12.38 -0.79
CA ASP A 49 10.94 12.71 0.45
C ASP A 49 9.62 11.95 0.59
N GLN A 50 8.83 11.88 -0.48
CA GLN A 50 7.59 11.09 -0.53
C GLN A 50 7.87 9.60 -0.27
N ALA A 51 8.87 9.03 -0.95
CA ALA A 51 9.24 7.62 -0.75
C ALA A 51 9.66 7.33 0.70
N LYS A 52 10.43 8.25 1.31
CA LYS A 52 10.83 8.15 2.72
C LYS A 52 9.62 8.26 3.66
N GLN A 53 8.77 9.27 3.48
CA GLN A 53 7.57 9.48 4.30
C GLN A 53 6.61 8.28 4.25
N ILE A 54 6.34 7.76 3.05
CA ILE A 54 5.46 6.61 2.86
C ILE A 54 6.07 5.37 3.51
N ARG A 55 7.37 5.12 3.35
CA ARG A 55 8.04 3.98 3.98
C ARG A 55 7.98 4.06 5.50
N ASP A 56 8.27 5.22 6.07
CA ASP A 56 8.25 5.43 7.53
C ASP A 56 6.82 5.28 8.09
N ALA A 57 5.82 5.74 7.36
CA ALA A 57 4.45 5.61 7.78
C ALA A 57 3.90 4.19 7.62
N LEU A 58 4.25 3.45 6.56
CA LEU A 58 3.94 2.01 6.45
C LEU A 58 4.60 1.20 7.58
N LYS A 59 5.82 1.58 7.99
CA LYS A 59 6.50 1.00 9.15
C LYS A 59 5.84 1.35 10.48
N LYS A 60 5.09 2.44 10.57
CA LYS A 60 4.35 2.84 11.78
C LYS A 60 2.91 2.33 11.77
N ALA A 61 2.34 2.07 10.60
CA ALA A 61 0.96 1.65 10.45
C ALA A 61 0.67 0.37 11.24
N ASN A 62 -0.43 0.36 11.98
CA ASN A 62 -0.87 -0.77 12.81
C ASN A 62 -2.17 -1.40 12.29
N ASN A 63 -2.87 -0.73 11.39
CA ASN A 63 -4.14 -1.17 10.82
C ASN A 63 -4.28 -0.73 9.35
N ALA A 64 -5.33 -1.23 8.70
CA ALA A 64 -5.64 -0.94 7.31
C ALA A 64 -6.03 0.54 7.08
N ASP A 65 -6.76 1.14 8.02
CA ASP A 65 -7.29 2.50 7.88
C ASP A 65 -6.16 3.54 7.78
N GLU A 66 -5.14 3.41 8.62
CA GLU A 66 -3.93 4.26 8.58
C GLU A 66 -3.21 4.17 7.22
N VAL A 67 -3.15 2.97 6.63
CA VAL A 67 -2.54 2.77 5.31
C VAL A 67 -3.39 3.39 4.20
N MET A 68 -4.72 3.25 4.28
CA MET A 68 -5.62 3.83 3.28
C MET A 68 -5.62 5.36 3.33
N GLN A 69 -5.59 5.96 4.52
CA GLN A 69 -5.46 7.41 4.68
C GLN A 69 -4.16 7.93 4.05
N LEU A 70 -3.07 7.18 4.22
CA LEU A 70 -1.79 7.53 3.62
C LEU A 70 -1.86 7.55 2.09
N LEU A 71 -2.49 6.54 1.48
CA LEU A 71 -2.64 6.46 0.03
C LEU A 71 -3.47 7.61 -0.53
N GLN A 72 -4.54 8.00 0.16
CA GLN A 72 -5.35 9.15 -0.22
C GLN A 72 -4.54 10.45 -0.21
N GLY A 73 -3.56 10.59 0.69
CA GLY A 73 -2.65 11.74 0.72
C GLY A 73 -1.65 11.76 -0.44
N VAL A 74 -1.29 10.60 -0.99
CA VAL A 74 -0.29 10.46 -2.08
C VAL A 74 -0.93 10.59 -3.45
N MET A 75 -2.20 10.21 -3.61
CA MET A 75 -2.92 10.25 -4.89
C MET A 75 -3.59 11.62 -5.20
N LYS A 76 -3.38 12.64 -4.37
CA LYS A 76 -3.90 14.00 -4.61
C LYS A 76 -3.05 14.79 -5.60
#